data_AF-A0A1R2BFV1-F1
#
_entry.id   AF-A0A1R2BFV1-F1
#
_cell.length_a   1.000
_cell.length_b   1.000
_cell.length_c   1.000
_cell.angle_alpha   90.00
_cell.angle_beta   90.00
_cell.angle_gamma   90.00
#
_symmetry.space_group_name_H-M   'P 1'
#
loop_
_entity.id
_entity.type
_entity.pdbx_description
1 polymer ?
#
loop_
_entity_poly.entity_id
_entity_poly.type
_entity_poly.pdbx_seq_one_letter_code
_entity_poly.pdbx_strand_id
1 'polypeptide(L)'
;MNQLVNSKDIKLKSFLLIKKFSEGLNAYTQTGENMLNKLIDVYLSMKMNDFEFTFWVLIMEKALADKTTQPIEKLIKYCAYAAKAFTNADIGLLDAELEEKYPGFYIKSRKWIKKHRDYTRYTPQDINKKYNELSISILCENEEYYVNYGKIVEELVINWMKVKESTQSLRPENIDI
;
A
#
# COMPACT_ATOMS: atom_id res chain seq x y z
N MET A 1 26.71 10.65 4.10
CA MET A 1 26.66 9.62 3.04
C MET A 1 25.21 9.18 2.90
N ASN A 2 24.55 9.60 1.82
CA ASN A 2 23.21 9.12 1.49
C ASN A 2 23.35 7.72 0.86
N GLN A 3 23.15 6.67 1.66
CA GLN A 3 22.89 5.36 1.07
C GLN A 3 21.52 5.43 0.40
N LEU A 4 21.52 5.51 -0.93
CA LEU A 4 20.35 5.18 -1.74
C LEU A 4 19.96 3.75 -1.37
N VAL A 5 18.82 3.60 -0.68
CA VAL A 5 18.21 2.32 -0.42
C VAL A 5 18.11 1.59 -1.75
N ASN A 6 18.68 0.39 -1.80
CA ASN A 6 18.76 -0.41 -3.01
C ASN A 6 17.33 -0.72 -3.48
N SER A 7 16.85 -0.02 -4.50
CA SER A 7 15.46 -0.07 -4.99
C SER A 7 15.04 -1.43 -5.55
N LYS A 8 15.94 -2.43 -5.54
CA LYS A 8 15.73 -3.77 -6.09
C LYS A 8 14.70 -4.60 -5.32
N ASP A 9 14.42 -4.27 -4.06
CA ASP A 9 13.51 -5.05 -3.20
C ASP A 9 12.06 -4.51 -3.15
N ILE A 10 11.78 -3.39 -3.83
CA ILE A 10 10.45 -2.78 -3.85
C ILE A 10 9.84 -2.92 -5.24
N LYS A 11 8.61 -3.45 -5.31
CA LYS A 11 7.84 -3.43 -6.56
C LYS A 11 7.61 -1.99 -7.01
N LEU A 12 7.79 -1.72 -8.31
CA LEU A 12 7.64 -0.37 -8.86
C LEU A 12 6.34 0.32 -8.42
N LYS A 13 5.22 -0.41 -8.41
CA LYS A 13 3.94 0.11 -7.93
C LYS A 13 3.99 0.60 -6.48
N SER A 14 4.54 -0.22 -5.58
CA SER A 14 4.70 0.15 -4.17
C SER A 14 5.61 1.37 -4.02
N PHE A 15 6.69 1.45 -4.80
CA PHE A 15 7.57 2.62 -4.82
C PHE A 15 6.82 3.89 -5.24
N LEU A 16 6.03 3.84 -6.31
CA LEU A 16 5.24 4.97 -6.79
C LEU A 16 4.17 5.41 -5.77
N LEU A 17 3.53 4.47 -5.08
CA LEU A 17 2.59 4.75 -3.99
C LEU A 17 3.28 5.47 -2.82
N ILE A 18 4.46 4.99 -2.41
CA ILE A 18 5.25 5.62 -1.35
C ILE A 18 5.70 7.02 -1.76
N LYS A 19 6.17 7.19 -3.00
CA LYS A 19 6.56 8.49 -3.57
C LYS A 19 5.41 9.48 -3.48
N LYS A 20 4.22 9.10 -3.97
CA LYS A 20 3.04 9.97 -3.94
C LYS A 20 2.67 10.39 -2.51
N PHE A 21 2.65 9.43 -1.59
CA PHE A 21 2.37 9.72 -0.20
C PHE A 21 3.42 10.66 0.43
N SER A 22 4.70 10.48 0.07
CA SER A 22 5.80 11.33 0.54
C SER A 22 5.65 12.78 0.09
N GLU A 23 5.16 13.02 -1.13
CA GLU A 23 4.90 14.37 -1.66
C GLU A 23 3.81 15.08 -0.84
N GLY A 24 2.73 14.37 -0.52
CA GLY A 24 1.66 14.89 0.34
C GLY A 24 2.12 15.17 1.76
N LEU A 25 2.98 14.30 2.32
CA LEU A 25 3.58 14.48 3.65
C LEU A 25 4.52 15.69 3.71
N ASN A 26 5.38 15.89 2.70
CA ASN A 26 6.32 17.01 2.67
C ASN A 26 5.61 18.37 2.67
N ALA A 27 4.45 18.45 1.99
CA ALA A 27 3.60 19.63 2.03
C ALA A 27 3.08 19.93 3.45
N TYR A 28 2.89 18.90 4.28
CA TYR A 28 2.41 19.01 5.65
C TYR A 28 3.52 19.34 6.66
N THR A 29 4.70 18.74 6.51
CA THR A 29 5.77 18.83 7.52
C THR A 29 6.68 20.05 7.35
N GLN A 30 6.66 20.73 6.19
CA GLN A 30 7.56 21.86 5.87
C GLN A 30 9.05 21.57 6.09
N THR A 31 9.43 20.28 6.15
CA THR A 31 10.79 19.84 6.40
C THR A 31 11.52 19.66 5.07
N GLY A 32 12.74 20.20 4.93
CA GLY A 32 13.62 19.96 3.77
C GLY A 32 14.26 18.55 3.73
N GLU A 33 13.84 17.64 4.61
CA GLU A 33 14.35 16.27 4.65
C GLU A 33 13.64 15.36 3.63
N ASN A 34 14.40 14.41 3.09
CA ASN A 34 13.89 13.43 2.13
C ASN A 34 12.99 12.39 2.81
N MET A 35 11.70 12.71 2.96
CA MET A 35 10.68 11.84 3.55
C MET A 35 10.47 10.53 2.78
N LEU A 36 10.72 10.54 1.47
CA LEU A 36 10.59 9.35 0.63
C LEU A 36 11.49 8.21 1.12
N ASN A 37 12.77 8.50 1.38
CA ASN A 37 13.70 7.48 1.88
C ASN A 37 13.27 6.94 3.25
N LYS A 38 12.81 7.81 4.16
CA LYS A 38 12.30 7.40 5.48
C LYS A 38 11.09 6.46 5.36
N LEU A 39 10.16 6.77 4.46
CA LEU A 39 8.98 5.93 4.23
C LEU A 39 9.34 4.59 3.58
N ILE A 40 10.27 4.60 2.62
CA ILE A 40 10.82 3.39 2.00
C ILE A 40 11.47 2.49 3.04
N ASP A 41 12.32 3.04 3.91
CA ASP A 41 13.00 2.28 4.97
C ASP A 41 12.01 1.62 5.92
N VAL A 42 10.94 2.34 6.29
CA VAL A 42 9.89 1.81 7.16
C VAL A 42 9.06 0.75 6.44
N TYR A 43 8.68 0.98 5.18
CA TYR A 43 7.96 0.00 4.37
C TYR A 43 8.72 -1.34 4.28
N LEU A 44 10.03 -1.27 4.01
CA LEU A 44 10.89 -2.45 3.93
C LEU A 44 11.11 -3.09 5.29
N SER A 45 11.42 -2.31 6.33
CA SER A 45 11.64 -2.83 7.68
C SER A 45 10.39 -3.52 8.24
N MET A 46 9.20 -3.03 7.87
CA MET A 46 7.91 -3.62 8.28
C MET A 46 7.46 -4.76 7.34
N LYS A 47 8.23 -5.06 6.29
CA LYS A 47 7.93 -6.07 5.26
C LYS A 47 6.51 -5.90 4.73
N MET A 48 6.17 -4.67 4.35
CA MET A 48 4.80 -4.31 3.97
C MET A 48 4.42 -4.79 2.58
N ASN A 49 3.13 -5.04 2.38
CA ASN A 49 2.51 -5.11 1.07
C ASN A 49 1.66 -3.85 0.79
N ASP A 50 1.14 -3.73 -0.44
CA ASP A 50 0.37 -2.55 -0.88
C ASP A 50 -0.90 -2.29 -0.04
N PHE A 51 -1.56 -3.35 0.42
CA PHE A 51 -2.76 -3.22 1.27
C PHE A 51 -2.40 -2.67 2.64
N GLU A 52 -1.36 -3.20 3.27
CA GLU A 52 -0.83 -2.74 4.56
C GLU A 52 -0.33 -1.31 4.48
N PHE A 53 0.38 -0.96 3.39
CA PHE A 53 0.81 0.40 3.12
C PHE A 53 -0.37 1.35 2.98
N THR A 54 -1.42 0.96 2.25
CA THR A 54 -2.62 1.79 2.09
C THR A 54 -3.30 2.05 3.43
N PHE A 55 -3.40 1.00 4.26
CA PHE A 55 -3.96 1.15 5.59
C PHE A 55 -3.08 2.02 6.49
N TRP A 56 -1.76 1.90 6.38
CA TRP A 56 -0.81 2.79 7.04
C TRP A 56 -1.01 4.26 6.64
N VAL A 57 -1.21 4.57 5.36
CA VAL A 57 -1.52 5.93 4.88
C VAL A 57 -2.76 6.49 5.59
N LEU A 58 -3.84 5.72 5.69
CA LEU A 58 -5.06 6.15 6.38
C LEU A 58 -4.82 6.46 7.86
N ILE A 59 -4.12 5.57 8.58
CA ILE A 59 -3.77 5.78 9.99
C ILE A 59 -2.92 7.06 10.15
N MET A 60 -1.96 7.28 9.25
CA MET A 60 -1.12 8.47 9.25
C MET A 60 -1.92 9.74 9.00
N GLU A 61 -2.78 9.79 7.98
CA GLU A 61 -3.62 10.95 7.68
C GLU A 61 -4.44 11.37 8.91
N LYS A 62 -5.03 10.39 9.61
CA LYS A 62 -5.80 10.65 10.83
C LYS A 62 -4.92 11.11 12.00
N ALA A 63 -3.76 10.50 12.19
CA ALA A 63 -2.81 10.93 13.21
C ALA A 63 -2.34 12.38 12.96
N LEU A 64 -2.04 12.75 11.72
CA LEU A 64 -1.62 14.11 11.36
C LEU A 64 -2.74 15.13 11.61
N ALA A 65 -3.99 14.78 11.27
CA ALA A 65 -5.15 15.63 11.49
C ALA A 65 -5.42 15.92 12.98
N ASP A 66 -5.07 14.98 13.87
CA ASP A 66 -5.22 15.12 15.32
C ASP A 66 -4.17 16.05 15.98
N LYS A 67 -3.30 16.71 15.19
CA LYS A 67 -2.28 17.66 15.66
C LYS A 67 -1.42 17.13 16.82
N THR A 68 -1.06 15.84 16.76
CA THR A 68 -0.28 15.22 17.83
C THR A 68 1.06 15.94 18.01
N THR A 69 1.54 16.04 19.26
CA THR A 69 2.86 16.59 19.59
C THR A 69 4.02 15.61 19.38
N GLN A 70 3.76 14.43 18.81
CA GLN A 70 4.80 13.42 18.61
C GLN A 70 5.69 13.75 17.40
N PRO A 71 7.00 13.46 17.48
CA PRO A 71 7.89 13.56 16.32
C PRO A 71 7.38 12.72 15.15
N ILE A 72 7.48 13.27 13.93
CA ILE A 72 6.95 12.64 12.72
C ILE A 72 7.57 11.27 12.46
N GLU A 73 8.87 11.09 12.74
CA GLU A 73 9.57 9.81 12.58
C GLU A 73 8.96 8.71 13.46
N LYS A 74 8.50 9.10 14.65
CA LYS A 74 7.87 8.19 15.59
C LYS A 74 6.47 7.82 15.13
N LEU A 75 5.71 8.80 14.64
CA LEU A 75 4.39 8.59 14.05
C LEU A 75 4.46 7.64 12.85
N ILE A 76 5.36 7.90 11.91
CA ILE A 76 5.60 7.05 10.73
C ILE A 76 5.76 5.58 11.14
N LYS A 77 6.68 5.29 12.07
CA LYS A 77 6.95 3.91 12.51
C LYS A 77 5.77 3.28 13.26
N TYR A 78 5.09 4.05 14.12
CA TYR A 78 3.99 3.51 14.93
C TYR A 78 2.73 3.27 14.12
N CYS A 79 2.39 4.17 13.20
CA CYS A 79 1.30 3.97 12.27
C CYS A 79 1.59 2.78 11.33
N ALA A 80 2.84 2.61 10.89
CA ALA A 80 3.22 1.48 10.06
C ALA A 80 3.07 0.15 10.81
N TYR A 81 3.61 0.10 12.04
CA TYR A 81 3.46 -1.06 12.91
C TYR A 81 1.98 -1.36 13.23
N ALA A 82 1.17 -0.33 13.45
CA ALA A 82 -0.27 -0.48 13.64
C ALA A 82 -0.92 -1.15 12.42
N ALA A 83 -0.68 -0.64 11.21
CA ALA A 83 -1.20 -1.25 10.00
C ALA A 83 -0.83 -2.73 9.92
N LYS A 84 0.45 -3.06 10.10
CA LYS A 84 0.96 -4.43 10.05
C LYS A 84 0.31 -5.34 11.10
N ALA A 85 0.19 -4.88 12.33
CA ALA A 85 -0.35 -5.65 13.45
C ALA A 85 -1.86 -5.90 13.35
N PHE A 86 -2.61 -5.03 12.66
CA PHE A 86 -4.06 -5.17 12.48
C PHE A 86 -4.44 -5.99 11.26
N THR A 87 -3.54 -6.16 10.29
CA THR A 87 -3.79 -6.93 9.05
C THR A 87 -3.25 -8.35 9.09
N ASN A 88 -2.43 -8.69 10.08
CA ASN A 88 -1.82 -10.01 10.21
C ASN A 88 -2.20 -10.65 11.56
N ALA A 89 -2.44 -11.96 11.54
CA ALA A 89 -2.72 -12.73 12.76
C ALA A 89 -1.48 -12.93 13.63
N ASP A 90 -0.31 -13.04 13.01
CA ASP A 90 0.97 -13.21 13.68
C ASP A 90 2.03 -12.32 13.03
N ILE A 91 2.75 -11.58 13.87
CA ILE A 91 3.88 -10.72 13.50
C ILE A 91 5.10 -10.96 14.40
N GLY A 92 5.16 -12.07 15.13
CA GLY A 92 6.17 -12.32 16.17
C GLY A 92 7.62 -12.25 15.68
N LEU A 93 7.90 -12.72 14.45
CA LEU A 93 9.22 -12.58 13.85
C LEU A 93 9.60 -11.11 13.61
N LEU A 94 8.64 -10.32 13.13
CA LEU A 94 8.84 -8.87 12.95
C LEU A 94 9.01 -8.17 14.31
N ASP A 95 8.24 -8.56 15.33
CA ASP A 95 8.39 -8.02 16.68
C ASP A 95 9.81 -8.25 17.22
N ALA A 96 10.36 -9.46 17.04
CA ALA A 96 11.73 -9.78 17.45
C ALA A 96 12.77 -8.93 16.71
N GLU A 97 12.67 -8.84 15.38
CA GLU A 97 13.59 -8.03 14.55
C GLU A 97 13.54 -6.54 14.93
N LEU A 98 12.35 -5.99 15.17
CA LEU A 98 12.17 -4.59 15.55
C LEU A 98 12.65 -4.30 16.97
N GLU A 99 12.47 -5.22 17.90
CA GLU A 99 12.93 -5.07 19.28
C GLU A 99 14.46 -5.12 19.37
N GLU A 100 15.12 -5.98 18.57
CA GLU A 100 16.58 -6.01 18.43
C GLU A 100 17.12 -4.69 17.86
N LYS A 101 16.49 -4.18 16.80
CA LYS A 101 16.90 -2.93 16.14
C LYS A 101 16.58 -1.68 16.97
N TYR A 102 15.50 -1.73 17.75
CA TYR A 102 14.96 -0.61 18.50
C TYR A 102 14.46 -1.06 19.88
N PRO A 103 15.31 -1.08 20.92
CA PRO A 103 14.92 -1.54 22.25
C PRO A 103 13.70 -0.81 22.85
N GLY A 104 12.75 -1.59 23.34
CA GLY A 104 11.46 -1.19 23.86
C GLY A 104 10.45 -0.77 22.78
N PHE A 105 10.69 -1.07 21.50
CA PHE A 105 9.79 -0.71 20.41
C PHE A 105 8.42 -1.33 20.61
N TYR A 106 8.36 -2.65 20.88
CA TYR A 106 7.10 -3.38 21.02
C TYR A 106 6.20 -2.77 22.10
N ILE A 107 6.74 -2.54 23.30
CA ILE A 107 5.99 -2.01 24.43
C ILE A 107 5.47 -0.60 24.11
N LYS A 108 6.33 0.25 23.55
CA LYS A 108 5.96 1.65 23.24
C LYS A 108 4.94 1.74 22.11
N SER A 109 5.09 0.94 21.06
CA SER A 109 4.18 0.90 19.92
C SER A 109 2.81 0.34 20.30
N ARG A 110 2.76 -0.76 21.08
CA ARG A 110 1.51 -1.34 21.60
C ARG A 110 0.76 -0.35 22.51
N LYS A 111 1.48 0.36 23.38
CA LYS A 111 0.88 1.42 24.22
C LYS A 111 0.31 2.54 23.36
N TRP A 112 1.02 2.95 22.31
CA TRP A 112 0.54 3.96 21.37
C TRP A 112 -0.71 3.49 20.62
N ILE A 113 -0.71 2.26 20.10
CA ILE A 113 -1.86 1.67 19.39
C ILE A 113 -3.08 1.60 20.30
N LYS A 114 -2.91 1.16 21.55
CA LYS A 114 -4.01 1.10 22.51
C LYS A 114 -4.61 2.48 22.76
N LYS A 115 -3.77 3.52 22.85
CA LYS A 115 -4.20 4.90 23.07
C LYS A 115 -4.96 5.47 21.85
N HIS A 116 -4.51 5.17 20.63
CA HIS A 116 -5.06 5.73 19.39
C HIS A 116 -5.78 4.65 18.56
N ARG A 117 -6.51 3.75 19.24
CA ARG A 117 -7.19 2.62 18.59
C ARG A 117 -8.24 3.08 17.58
N ASP A 118 -8.79 4.27 17.78
CA ASP A 118 -9.73 4.87 16.84
C ASP A 118 -9.07 5.22 15.50
N TYR A 119 -7.74 5.35 15.43
CA TYR A 119 -7.03 5.60 14.17
C TYR A 119 -7.02 4.39 13.25
N THR A 120 -7.38 3.21 13.74
CA THR A 120 -7.40 1.98 12.94
C THR A 120 -8.82 1.55 12.56
N ARG A 121 -9.84 2.36 12.88
CA ARG A 121 -11.25 2.09 12.56
C ARG A 121 -11.58 2.44 11.11
N TYR A 122 -11.03 1.66 10.19
CA TYR A 122 -11.33 1.75 8.77
C TYR A 122 -11.94 0.44 8.28
N THR A 123 -12.90 0.55 7.37
CA THR A 123 -13.48 -0.60 6.69
C THR A 123 -12.60 -1.02 5.50
N PRO A 124 -12.71 -2.27 5.02
CA PRO A 124 -12.06 -2.67 3.77
C PRO A 124 -12.40 -1.76 2.58
N GLN A 125 -13.63 -1.21 2.56
CA GLN A 125 -14.08 -0.25 1.55
C GLN A 125 -13.29 1.07 1.62
N ASP A 126 -13.02 1.58 2.83
CA ASP A 126 -12.20 2.78 3.02
C ASP A 126 -10.78 2.57 2.53
N ILE A 127 -10.19 1.41 2.84
CA ILE A 127 -8.84 1.04 2.39
C ILE A 127 -8.82 0.93 0.87
N ASN A 128 -9.79 0.24 0.26
CA ASN A 128 -9.87 0.11 -1.19
C ASN A 128 -10.06 1.47 -1.89
N LYS A 129 -10.90 2.35 -1.33
CA LYS A 129 -11.08 3.72 -1.81
C LYS A 129 -9.75 4.48 -1.81
N LYS A 130 -9.02 4.46 -0.68
CA LYS A 130 -7.72 5.13 -0.58
C LYS A 130 -6.68 4.55 -1.55
N TYR A 131 -6.65 3.22 -1.70
CA TYR A 131 -5.76 2.57 -2.66
C TYR A 131 -6.03 3.04 -4.10
N ASN A 132 -7.30 3.17 -4.49
CA ASN A 132 -7.68 3.68 -5.80
C ASN A 132 -7.32 5.16 -5.96
N GLU A 133 -7.57 6.00 -4.94
CA GLU A 133 -7.14 7.41 -4.94
C GLU A 133 -5.63 7.54 -5.18
N LEU A 134 -4.82 6.80 -4.43
CA LEU A 134 -3.37 6.79 -4.58
C LEU A 134 -2.96 6.25 -5.96
N SER A 135 -3.58 5.16 -6.41
CA SER A 135 -3.27 4.56 -7.71
C SER A 135 -3.60 5.48 -8.88
N ILE A 136 -4.76 6.14 -8.88
CA ILE A 136 -5.19 7.06 -9.94
C ILE A 136 -4.25 8.26 -10.02
N SER A 137 -3.83 8.81 -8.89
CA SER A 137 -2.91 9.94 -8.87
C SER A 137 -1.53 9.63 -9.48
N ILE A 138 -1.10 8.37 -9.45
CA ILE A 138 0.12 7.90 -10.12
C ILE A 138 -0.08 7.82 -11.64
N LEU A 139 -1.29 7.44 -12.10
CA LEU A 139 -1.63 7.31 -13.52
C LEU A 139 -1.53 8.65 -14.27
N CYS A 140 -1.94 9.74 -13.64
CA CYS A 140 -1.89 11.08 -14.24
C CYS A 140 -0.47 11.62 -14.41
N GLU A 141 0.54 11.02 -13.77
CA GLU A 141 1.92 11.50 -13.76
C GLU A 141 2.88 10.60 -14.55
N ASN A 142 2.50 9.34 -14.89
CA ASN A 142 3.37 8.36 -15.56
C ASN A 142 2.58 7.41 -16.48
N GLU A 143 2.23 7.86 -17.69
CA GLU A 143 1.43 7.08 -18.66
C GLU A 143 2.08 5.73 -19.09
N GLU A 144 3.41 5.64 -19.08
CA GLU A 144 4.16 4.45 -19.54
C GLU A 144 4.01 3.20 -18.67
N TYR A 145 3.47 3.30 -17.45
CA TYR A 145 3.43 2.18 -16.49
C TYR A 145 2.02 1.68 -16.17
N TYR A 146 1.01 2.10 -16.95
CA TYR A 146 -0.36 1.67 -16.76
C TYR A 146 -0.63 0.31 -17.40
N VAL A 147 -1.01 -0.67 -16.57
CA VAL A 147 -1.70 -1.87 -17.03
C VAL A 147 -3.19 -1.68 -16.76
N ASN A 148 -3.96 -1.39 -17.81
CA ASN A 148 -5.42 -1.30 -17.75
C ASN A 148 -6.03 -2.70 -17.62
N TYR A 149 -6.11 -3.22 -16.40
CA TYR A 149 -6.75 -4.51 -16.17
C TYR A 149 -8.22 -4.54 -16.61
N GLY A 150 -8.92 -3.40 -16.62
CA GLY A 150 -10.28 -3.31 -17.16
C GLY A 150 -10.31 -3.57 -18.67
N LYS A 151 -9.42 -2.93 -19.43
CA LYS A 151 -9.29 -3.15 -20.88
C LYS A 151 -8.79 -4.55 -21.23
N ILE A 152 -7.87 -5.10 -20.44
CA ILE A 152 -7.42 -6.50 -20.60
C ILE A 152 -8.57 -7.47 -20.36
N VAL A 153 -9.40 -7.23 -19.34
CA VAL A 153 -10.59 -8.04 -19.07
C VAL A 153 -11.62 -7.90 -20.20
N GLU A 154 -11.85 -6.68 -20.71
CA GLU A 154 -12.72 -6.47 -21.89
C GLU A 154 -12.21 -7.23 -23.12
N GLU A 155 -10.91 -7.16 -23.43
CA GLU A 155 -10.31 -7.87 -24.56
C GLU A 155 -10.43 -9.40 -24.40
N LEU A 156 -10.23 -9.93 -23.19
CA LEU A 156 -10.41 -11.36 -22.92
C LEU A 156 -11.87 -11.81 -23.07
N VAL A 157 -12.83 -11.01 -22.61
CA VAL A 157 -14.27 -11.30 -22.76
C VAL A 157 -14.67 -11.26 -24.23
N ILE A 158 -14.22 -10.26 -24.99
CA ILE A 158 -14.48 -10.15 -26.43
C ILE A 158 -13.91 -11.36 -27.18
N ASN A 159 -12.68 -11.77 -26.86
CA ASN A 159 -12.06 -12.93 -27.50
C ASN A 159 -12.79 -14.24 -27.14
N TRP A 160 -13.24 -14.40 -25.89
CA TRP A 160 -14.03 -15.55 -25.48
C TRP A 160 -15.38 -15.63 -26.21
N MET A 161 -16.06 -14.49 -26.40
CA MET A 161 -17.30 -14.42 -27.18
C MET A 161 -17.08 -14.82 -28.64
N LYS A 162 -16.03 -14.30 -29.30
CA LYS A 162 -15.68 -14.66 -30.68
C LYS A 162 -15.38 -16.14 -30.87
N VAL A 163 -14.66 -16.75 -29.92
CA VAL A 163 -14.37 -18.19 -29.94
C VAL A 163 -15.67 -19.00 -29.73
N LYS A 164 -16.55 -18.56 -28.85
CA LYS A 164 -17.83 -19.25 -28.61
C LYS A 164 -18.75 -19.20 -29.83
N GLU A 165 -18.79 -18.07 -30.54
CA GLU A 165 -19.55 -17.91 -31.79
C GLU A 165 -18.98 -18.75 -32.94
N SER A 166 -17.65 -18.81 -33.09
CA SER A 166 -17.02 -19.66 -34.11
C SER A 166 -17.20 -21.16 -33.82
N THR A 167 -17.25 -21.55 -32.54
CA THR A 167 -17.50 -22.95 -32.14
C THR A 167 -18.97 -23.35 -32.31
N GLN A 168 -19.91 -22.40 -32.22
CA GLN A 168 -21.32 -22.65 -32.52
C GLN A 168 -21.61 -22.73 -34.03
N SER A 169 -20.85 -22.02 -34.86
CA SER A 169 -20.89 -22.10 -36.33
C SER A 169 -20.36 -23.44 -36.89
N LEU A 170 -19.58 -24.19 -36.10
CA LEU A 170 -19.02 -25.49 -36.47
C LEU A 170 -19.87 -26.69 -36.01
N ARG A 171 -21.13 -26.48 -35.59
CA ARG A 171 -22.05 -27.61 -35.41
C ARG A 171 -22.36 -28.19 -36.79
N PRO A 172 -22.07 -29.48 -37.05
CA PRO A 172 -22.44 -30.08 -38.32
C PRO A 172 -23.97 -30.09 -38.41
N GLU A 173 -24.49 -29.38 -39.41
CA GLU A 173 -25.86 -29.57 -39.87
C GLU A 173 -26.00 -31.03 -40.32
N ASN A 174 -26.92 -31.74 -39.66
CA ASN A 174 -27.62 -32.94 -40.11
C ASN A 174 -26.79 -33.92 -40.96
N ILE A 175 -26.20 -34.92 -40.28
CA ILE A 175 -26.04 -36.23 -40.92
C ILE A 175 -27.35 -36.97 -40.70
N ASP A 176 -28.23 -36.93 -41.70
CA ASP A 176 -29.37 -37.85 -41.80
C ASP A 176 -28.85 -39.29 -41.83
N ILE A 177 -29.38 -40.14 -40.93
CA ILE A 177 -29.22 -41.61 -40.94
C ILE A 177 -30.37 -42.23 -41.72
#